data_AF-A0A538CAR4-F1
#
_entry.id   AF-A0A538CAR4-F1
#
_cell.length_a   1.000
_cell.length_b   1.000
_cell.length_c   1.000
_cell.angle_alpha   90.00
_cell.angle_beta   90.00
_cell.angle_gamma   90.00
#
_symmetry.space_group_name_H-M   'P 1'
#
loop_
_entity.id
_entity.type
_entity.pdbx_description
1 polymer ?
#
loop_
_entity_poly.entity_id
_entity_poly.type
_entity_poly.pdbx_seq_one_letter_code
_entity_poly.pdbx_strand_id
1 'polypeptide(L)' 'RRDLQRSLVAEGEPVRVYVPYGTQWYPYLTRRLAERPANVWFFLSNLFARGG' A
#
# COMPACT_ATOMS: atom_id res chain seq x y z
N ARG A 1 -2.10 8.08 -7.75
CA ARG A 1 -0.79 8.20 -7.06
C ARG A 1 0.42 7.63 -7.82
N ARG A 2 0.28 6.80 -8.86
CA ARG A 2 1.42 6.37 -9.72
C ARG A 2 1.97 7.50 -10.59
N ASP A 3 1.11 8.45 -10.92
CA ASP A 3 1.36 9.75 -11.55
C ASP A 3 2.34 10.61 -10.77
N LEU A 4 2.17 10.73 -9.45
CA LEU A 4 3.04 11.55 -8.59
C LEU A 4 4.49 11.05 -8.55
N GLN A 5 4.70 9.73 -8.50
CA GLN A 5 6.06 9.18 -8.53
C GLN A 5 6.76 9.51 -9.85
N ARG A 6 6.00 9.48 -10.97
CA ARG A 6 6.54 9.80 -12.29
C ARG A 6 6.82 11.30 -12.46
N SER A 7 5.98 12.17 -11.90
CA SER A 7 6.23 13.62 -11.95
C SER A 7 7.48 14.00 -11.16
N LEU A 8 7.63 13.47 -9.94
CA LEU A 8 8.82 13.73 -9.11
C LEU A 8 10.12 13.25 -9.77
N VAL A 9 10.11 12.06 -10.41
CA VAL A 9 11.26 11.59 -11.19
C VAL A 9 11.53 12.50 -12.40
N ALA A 10 10.50 13.01 -13.08
CA ALA A 10 10.64 13.93 -14.20
C ALA A 10 11.17 15.31 -13.77
N GLU A 11 10.90 15.73 -12.53
CA GLU A 11 11.41 16.94 -11.91
C GLU A 11 12.87 16.77 -11.40
N GLY A 12 13.45 15.57 -11.51
CA GLY A 12 14.81 15.27 -11.07
C GLY A 12 14.93 14.96 -9.58
N GLU A 13 13.81 14.85 -8.87
CA GLU A 13 13.78 14.57 -7.44
C GLU A 13 14.06 13.08 -7.14
N PRO A 14 14.88 12.77 -6.12
CA PRO A 14 15.17 11.39 -5.76
C PRO A 14 13.94 10.71 -5.11
N VAL A 15 13.34 9.75 -5.82
CA VAL A 15 12.21 8.95 -5.33
C VAL A 15 12.68 7.57 -4.85
N ARG A 16 12.24 7.15 -3.66
CA ARG A 16 12.47 5.80 -3.13
C ARG A 16 11.13 5.10 -2.84
N VAL A 17 10.93 3.93 -3.43
CA VAL A 17 9.75 3.08 -3.19
C VAL A 17 10.13 1.96 -2.24
N TYR A 18 9.44 1.87 -1.10
CA TYR A 18 9.59 0.77 -0.16
C TYR A 18 8.70 -0.41 -0.58
N VAL A 19 9.32 -1.53 -0.92
CA VAL A 19 8.62 -2.77 -1.28
C VAL A 19 8.90 -3.82 -0.21
N PRO A 20 7.90 -4.21 0.61
CA PRO A 20 8.06 -5.33 1.52
C PRO A 20 8.10 -6.64 0.72
N TYR A 21 9.02 -7.54 1.07
CA TYR A 21 9.18 -8.86 0.44
C TYR A 21 9.28 -9.98 1.49
N GLY A 22 8.97 -11.22 1.10
CA GLY A 22 9.09 -12.41 1.95
C GLY A 22 7.78 -13.18 2.16
N THR A 23 7.89 -14.42 2.66
CA THR A 23 6.75 -15.32 2.90
C THR A 23 5.89 -14.91 4.10
N GLN A 24 6.44 -14.13 5.03
CA GLN A 24 5.75 -13.61 6.21
C GLN A 24 4.97 -12.31 5.92
N TRP A 25 4.36 -12.21 4.74
CA TRP A 25 3.58 -11.04 4.35
C TRP A 25 2.28 -10.91 5.18
N TYR A 26 1.67 -12.04 5.54
CA TYR A 26 0.39 -12.08 6.26
C TYR A 26 0.48 -11.50 7.69
N PRO A 27 1.43 -11.94 8.55
CA PRO A 27 1.61 -11.33 9.87
C PRO A 27 2.02 -9.86 9.83
N TYR A 28 2.82 -9.47 8.83
CA TYR A 28 3.21 -8.07 8.64
C TYR A 28 2.00 -7.20 8.29
N LEU A 29 1.15 -7.67 7.38
CA LEU A 29 -0.06 -6.98 6.97
C LEU A 29 -1.06 -6.86 8.12
N THR A 30 -1.34 -7.94 8.84
CA THR A 30 -2.30 -7.93 9.97
C THR A 30 -1.86 -6.99 11.08
N ARG A 31 -0.56 -6.93 11.39
CA ARG A 31 -0.02 -5.98 12.37
C ARG A 31 -0.24 -4.52 11.96
N ARG A 32 -0.01 -4.18 10.68
CA ARG A 32 -0.24 -2.82 10.15
C ARG A 32 -1.71 -2.44 10.09
N LEU A 33 -2.59 -3.42 9.89
CA LEU A 33 -4.04 -3.23 9.91
C LEU A 33 -4.57 -3.02 11.34
N ALA A 34 -4.06 -3.78 12.32
CA ALA A 34 -4.43 -3.65 13.72
C ALA A 34 -4.07 -2.28 14.34
N GLU A 35 -3.04 -1.61 13.83
CA GLU A 35 -2.64 -0.26 14.28
C GLU A 35 -3.73 0.81 14.01
N ARG A 36 -4.61 0.62 13.02
CA ARG A 36 -5.69 1.57 12.68
C ARG A 36 -6.95 0.84 12.17
N PRO A 37 -7.86 0.41 13.07
CA PRO A 37 -9.03 -0.39 12.72
C PRO A 37 -9.94 0.24 11.65
N ALA A 38 -10.05 1.57 11.62
CA ALA A 38 -10.83 2.28 10.62
C ALA A 38 -10.33 2.06 9.17
N ASN A 39 -9.03 1.86 8.98
CA ASN A 39 -8.45 1.60 7.66
C ASN A 39 -8.68 0.16 7.20
N VAL A 40 -8.90 -0.77 8.14
CA VAL A 40 -9.12 -2.20 7.84
C VAL A 40 -10.39 -2.38 7.04
N TRP A 41 -11.47 -1.71 7.44
CA TRP A 41 -12.75 -1.75 6.71
C TRP A 41 -12.62 -1.22 5.29
N PHE A 42 -11.89 -0.12 5.10
CA PHE A 42 -11.61 0.45 3.78
C PHE A 42 -10.79 -0.49 2.87
N PHE A 43 -9.81 -1.20 3.42
CA PHE A 43 -9.02 -2.18 2.66
C PHE A 43 -9.85 -3.40 2.26
N LEU A 44 -10.66 -3.93 3.19
CA LEU A 44 -11.53 -5.08 2.93
C LEU A 44 -12.57 -4.76 1.86
N SER A 45 -13.26 -3.62 1.95
CA SER A 45 -14.25 -3.21 0.96
C SER A 45 -13.65 -3.04 -0.44
N ASN A 46 -12.43 -2.50 -0.54
CA ASN A 46 -11.70 -2.39 -1.82
C ASN A 46 -11.23 -3.74 -2.39
N LEU A 47 -10.96 -4.73 -1.54
CA LEU A 47 -10.63 -6.09 -1.99
C LEU A 47 -11.87 -6.78 -2.58
N PHE A 48 -13.03 -6.65 -1.93
CA PHE A 48 -14.29 -7.22 -2.43
C PHE A 48 -14.81 -6.48 -3.68
N ALA A 49 -14.65 -5.16 -3.76
CA ALA A 49 -15.08 -4.37 -4.91
C ALA A 49 -14.25 -4.61 -6.20
N ARG A 50 -13.08 -5.26 -6.10
CA ARG A 50 -12.23 -5.62 -7.25
C ARG A 50 -12.34 -7.10 -7.67
N GLY A 51 -13.13 -7.89 -6.95
CA GLY A 51 -13.33 -9.33 -7.21
C GLY A 51 -14.68 -9.69 -7.83
N GLY A 52 -15.46 -8.70 -8.28
CA GLY A 52 -16.73 -8.87 -8.99
C GLY A 52 -16.64 -8.40 -10.43
#